data_AF-A0A359MY00-F1
#
_entry.id   AF-A0A359MY00-F1
#
_cell.length_a   1.000
_cell.length_b   1.000
_cell.length_c   1.000
_cell.angle_alpha   90.00
_cell.angle_beta   90.00
_cell.angle_gamma   90.00
#
_symmetry.space_group_name_H-M   'P 1'
#
loop_
_entity.id
_entity.type
_entity.pdbx_description
1 polymer ?
#
loop_
_entity_poly.entity_id
_entity_poly.type
_entity_poly.pdbx_seq_one_letter_code
_entity_poly.pdbx_strand_id
1 'polypeptide(L)'
;GGLGIDRIGQYAHLFGLGDTSGIALLGEADGFVPTRDWKEQTKGEPWYLGDTYHVSIGQGDLLVTPLQVAMYTSVIANGGTLYQPSLVDRMTDQQGQTIQTIQPVIRQSDFIDPSYLAVVRQGMRQAVTSG
;
A
#
# COMPACT_ATOMS: atom_id res chain seq x y z
N GLY A 1 3.73 -24.62 -2.07
CA GLY A 1 4.69 -23.69 -1.44
C GLY A 1 4.20 -22.28 -1.64
N GLY A 2 4.22 -21.43 -0.62
CA GLY A 2 3.73 -20.05 -0.70
C GLY A 2 4.54 -19.17 -1.66
N LEU A 3 4.10 -17.92 -1.86
CA LEU A 3 4.73 -16.91 -2.72
C LEU A 3 6.22 -16.66 -2.37
N GLY A 4 6.59 -16.85 -1.10
CA GLY A 4 7.90 -16.50 -0.55
C GLY A 4 8.00 -15.01 -0.22
N ILE A 5 8.83 -14.65 0.78
CA ILE A 5 8.97 -13.26 1.25
C ILE A 5 9.34 -12.29 0.13
N ASP A 6 10.16 -12.70 -0.84
CA ASP A 6 10.63 -11.80 -1.90
C ASP A 6 9.48 -11.32 -2.78
N ARG A 7 8.56 -12.22 -3.16
CA ARG A 7 7.36 -11.84 -3.93
C ARG A 7 6.35 -11.07 -3.08
N ILE A 8 6.18 -11.46 -1.82
CA ILE A 8 5.30 -10.73 -0.89
C ILE A 8 5.78 -9.30 -0.74
N GLY A 9 7.08 -9.10 -0.52
CA GLY A 9 7.70 -7.79 -0.42
C GLY A 9 7.56 -6.99 -1.71
N GLN A 10 7.81 -7.60 -2.87
CA GLN A 10 7.61 -6.95 -4.17
C GLN A 10 6.17 -6.42 -4.33
N TYR A 11 5.16 -7.24 -4.04
CA TYR A 11 3.77 -6.78 -4.13
C TYR A 11 3.44 -5.75 -3.05
N ALA A 12 3.98 -5.87 -1.83
CA ALA A 12 3.79 -4.87 -0.78
C ALA A 12 4.26 -3.48 -1.25
N HIS A 13 5.43 -3.38 -1.88
CA HIS A 13 5.93 -2.14 -2.47
C HIS A 13 5.09 -1.65 -3.67
N LEU A 14 4.60 -2.55 -4.52
CA LEU A 14 3.67 -2.17 -5.60
C LEU A 14 2.35 -1.57 -5.07
N PHE A 15 1.89 -2.02 -3.91
CA PHE A 15 0.76 -1.43 -3.18
C PHE A 15 1.13 -0.18 -2.37
N GLY A 16 2.40 0.23 -2.36
CA GLY A 16 2.91 1.42 -1.67
C GLY A 16 3.24 1.21 -0.19
N LEU A 17 3.32 -0.03 0.30
CA LEU A 17 3.74 -0.34 1.68
C LEU A 17 5.26 -0.27 1.78
N GLY A 18 5.77 0.30 2.88
CA GLY A 18 7.21 0.47 3.10
C GLY A 18 7.83 1.64 2.35
N ASP A 19 7.02 2.42 1.61
CA ASP A 19 7.43 3.62 0.89
C ASP A 19 6.60 4.82 1.32
N THR A 20 7.20 6.00 1.37
CA THR A 20 6.45 7.26 1.54
C THR A 20 5.43 7.44 0.41
N SER A 21 4.26 7.97 0.74
CA SER A 21 3.19 8.24 -0.22
C SER A 21 3.51 9.39 -1.18
N GLY A 22 4.39 10.31 -0.77
CA GLY A 22 4.65 11.56 -1.49
C GLY A 22 3.59 12.63 -1.23
N ILE A 23 2.73 12.45 -0.23
CA ILE A 23 1.80 13.49 0.21
C ILE A 23 2.57 14.76 0.57
N ALA A 24 1.99 15.93 0.29
CA ALA A 24 2.58 17.22 0.67
C ALA A 24 2.39 17.52 2.17
N LEU A 25 2.88 16.61 3.03
CA LEU A 25 2.92 16.76 4.49
C LEU A 25 4.35 16.53 5.00
N LEU A 26 4.69 17.22 6.07
CA LEU A 26 5.92 16.97 6.81
C LEU A 26 5.73 15.78 7.75
N GLY A 27 6.77 14.95 7.90
CA GLY A 27 6.82 13.90 8.92
C GLY A 27 6.07 12.61 8.55
N GLU A 28 5.96 12.29 7.26
CA GLU A 28 5.53 10.96 6.85
C GLU A 28 6.56 9.90 7.30
N ALA A 29 6.06 8.81 7.88
CA ALA A 29 6.89 7.66 8.20
C ALA A 29 6.89 6.67 7.03
N ASP A 30 8.05 6.07 6.76
CA ASP A 30 8.24 5.17 5.62
C ASP A 30 7.50 3.83 5.79
N GLY A 31 7.21 3.43 7.04
CA GLY A 31 6.85 2.05 7.34
C GLY A 31 8.06 1.13 7.15
N PHE A 32 7.83 -0.18 7.04
CA PHE A 32 8.90 -1.15 6.84
C PHE A 32 8.36 -2.48 6.32
N VAL A 33 8.93 -2.97 5.21
CA VAL A 33 8.68 -4.30 4.66
C VAL A 33 9.92 -5.17 4.90
N PRO A 34 9.84 -6.20 5.76
CA PRO A 34 11.02 -6.99 6.11
C PRO A 34 11.52 -7.85 4.96
N THR A 35 12.84 -7.98 4.87
CA THR A 35 13.52 -8.84 3.88
C THR A 35 14.43 -9.86 4.58
N ARG A 36 14.87 -10.87 3.84
CA ARG A 36 15.83 -11.88 4.33
C ARG A 36 17.13 -11.22 4.78
N ASP A 37 17.70 -10.40 3.91
CA ASP A 37 18.96 -9.70 4.14
C ASP A 37 18.86 -8.77 5.34
N TRP A 38 17.76 -8.05 5.49
CA TRP A 38 17.54 -7.20 6.66
C TRP A 38 17.53 -8.01 7.96
N LYS A 39 16.85 -9.16 7.97
CA LYS A 39 16.75 -9.99 9.18
C LYS A 39 18.12 -10.55 9.57
N GLU A 40 18.88 -11.02 8.59
CA GLU A 40 20.23 -11.53 8.81
C GLU A 40 21.15 -10.44 9.35
N GLN A 41 21.11 -9.23 8.77
CA GLN A 41 21.97 -8.12 9.17
C GLN A 41 21.58 -7.51 10.52
N THR A 42 20.28 -7.38 10.80
CA THR A 42 19.76 -6.64 11.95
C THR A 42 19.56 -7.53 13.17
N LYS A 43 19.15 -8.78 12.95
CA LYS A 43 18.84 -9.74 14.03
C LYS A 43 19.85 -10.87 14.15
N GLY A 44 20.75 -11.04 13.18
CA GLY A 44 21.73 -12.15 13.18
C GLY A 44 21.08 -13.52 12.96
N GLU A 45 19.86 -13.55 12.41
CA GLU A 45 19.09 -14.77 12.21
C GLU A 45 18.73 -14.95 10.73
N PRO A 46 18.78 -16.19 10.20
CA PRO A 46 18.29 -16.46 8.86
C PRO A 46 16.76 -16.28 8.77
N TRP A 47 16.27 -16.13 7.55
CA TRP A 47 14.83 -16.11 7.28
C TRP A 47 14.24 -17.52 7.39
N TYR A 48 13.23 -17.70 8.24
CA TYR A 48 12.48 -18.93 8.41
C TYR A 48 11.16 -18.89 7.64
N LEU A 49 10.63 -20.07 7.31
CA LEU A 49 9.33 -20.18 6.66
C LEU A 49 8.22 -19.53 7.51
N GLY A 50 8.31 -19.62 8.83
CA GLY A 50 7.40 -18.97 9.79
C GLY A 50 7.33 -17.46 9.63
N ASP A 51 8.45 -16.79 9.35
CA ASP A 51 8.48 -15.35 9.14
C ASP A 51 7.62 -14.94 7.94
N THR A 52 7.66 -15.73 6.86
CA THR A 52 6.82 -15.51 5.67
C THR A 52 5.33 -15.58 6.01
N TYR A 53 4.95 -16.53 6.88
CA TYR A 53 3.54 -16.66 7.30
C TYR A 53 3.09 -15.47 8.13
N HIS A 54 3.91 -15.00 9.07
CA HIS A 54 3.59 -13.80 9.84
C HIS A 54 3.39 -12.57 8.94
N VAL A 55 4.33 -12.32 8.03
CA VAL A 55 4.20 -11.17 7.10
C VAL A 55 2.95 -11.29 6.23
N SER A 56 2.59 -12.49 5.78
CA SER A 56 1.41 -12.70 4.92
C SER A 56 0.07 -12.34 5.57
N ILE A 57 0.02 -12.28 6.90
CA ILE A 57 -1.17 -11.86 7.67
C ILE A 57 -1.00 -10.48 8.33
N GLY A 58 0.03 -9.73 7.93
CA GLY A 58 0.30 -8.39 8.45
C GLY A 58 0.96 -8.35 9.84
N GLN A 59 1.65 -9.42 10.24
CA GLN A 59 2.35 -9.53 11.51
C GLN A 59 3.88 -9.63 11.34
N GLY A 60 4.59 -9.79 12.46
CA GLY A 60 6.04 -9.87 12.50
C GLY A 60 6.65 -8.48 12.50
N ASP A 61 7.70 -8.29 11.71
CA ASP A 61 8.41 -7.01 11.59
C ASP A 61 7.80 -6.07 10.56
N LEU A 62 6.68 -6.42 9.94
CA LEU A 62 5.99 -5.53 9.01
C LEU A 62 5.44 -4.31 9.76
N LEU A 63 5.81 -3.11 9.30
CA LEU A 63 5.28 -1.84 9.78
C LEU A 63 4.60 -1.09 8.65
N VAL A 64 3.38 -0.62 8.87
CA VAL A 64 2.63 0.16 7.88
C VAL A 64 1.97 1.35 8.55
N THR A 65 1.87 2.47 7.83
CA THR A 65 1.16 3.65 8.33
C THR A 65 -0.34 3.58 8.00
N PRO A 66 -1.22 4.25 8.76
CA PRO A 66 -2.63 4.37 8.40
C PRO A 66 -2.86 4.97 7.00
N LEU A 67 -1.97 5.87 6.56
CA LEU A 67 -2.02 6.44 5.22
C LEU A 67 -1.72 5.38 4.14
N GLN A 68 -0.68 4.56 4.34
CA GLN A 68 -0.39 3.42 3.46
C GLN A 68 -1.56 2.43 3.43
N VAL A 69 -2.23 2.22 4.58
CA VAL A 69 -3.44 1.38 4.65
C VAL A 69 -4.57 1.94 3.77
N ALA A 70 -4.81 3.24 3.86
CA ALA A 70 -5.81 3.92 3.03
C ALA A 70 -5.45 3.83 1.54
N MET A 71 -4.17 4.00 1.19
CA MET A 71 -3.68 3.92 -0.18
C MET A 71 -3.87 2.53 -0.79
N TYR A 72 -3.42 1.45 -0.12
CA TYR A 72 -3.62 0.10 -0.68
C TYR A 72 -5.11 -0.21 -0.83
N THR A 73 -5.94 0.24 0.12
CA THR A 73 -7.38 0.02 0.08
C THR A 73 -8.00 0.74 -1.13
N SER A 74 -7.49 1.94 -1.46
CA SER A 74 -7.93 2.71 -2.62
C SER A 74 -7.65 1.98 -3.94
N VAL A 75 -6.52 1.27 -4.05
CA VAL A 75 -6.18 0.45 -5.23
C VAL A 75 -7.26 -0.60 -5.47
N ILE A 76 -7.68 -1.30 -4.41
CA ILE A 76 -8.73 -2.32 -4.50
C ILE A 76 -10.07 -1.67 -4.92
N ALA A 77 -10.38 -0.50 -4.36
CA ALA A 77 -11.62 0.21 -4.63
C ALA A 77 -11.70 0.79 -6.05
N ASN A 78 -10.59 1.31 -6.58
CA ASN A 78 -10.55 2.05 -7.85
C ASN A 78 -10.19 1.21 -9.07
N GLY A 79 -9.95 -0.10 -8.89
CA GLY A 79 -9.70 -1.01 -10.02
C GLY A 79 -8.23 -1.23 -10.36
N GLY A 80 -7.31 -0.95 -9.43
CA GLY A 80 -5.91 -1.40 -9.54
C GLY A 80 -4.89 -0.28 -9.75
N THR A 81 -5.27 0.98 -9.54
CA THR A 81 -4.35 2.11 -9.71
C THR A 81 -3.94 2.69 -8.35
N LEU A 82 -2.65 2.79 -8.09
CA LEU A 82 -2.12 3.48 -6.94
C LEU A 82 -1.88 4.94 -7.30
N TYR A 83 -2.62 5.85 -6.66
CA TYR A 83 -2.44 7.29 -6.82
C TYR A 83 -1.63 7.88 -5.65
N GLN A 84 -0.92 8.96 -5.92
CA GLN A 84 -0.36 9.81 -4.87
C GLN A 84 -1.50 10.55 -4.17
N PRO A 85 -1.63 10.46 -2.83
CA PRO A 85 -2.66 11.18 -2.10
C PRO A 85 -2.40 12.69 -2.10
N SER A 86 -3.47 13.49 -2.18
CA SER A 86 -3.43 14.95 -2.10
C SER A 86 -4.41 15.47 -1.06
N LEU A 87 -4.02 16.53 -0.35
CA LEU A 87 -4.90 17.26 0.58
C LEU A 87 -5.69 18.38 -0.11
N VAL A 88 -5.23 18.80 -1.29
CA VAL A 88 -5.79 19.92 -2.05
C VAL A 88 -6.24 19.41 -3.41
N ASP A 89 -7.50 19.68 -3.75
CA ASP A 89 -8.07 19.37 -5.06
C ASP A 89 -7.97 20.58 -6.01
N ARG A 90 -8.23 21.79 -5.49
CA ARG A 90 -8.09 23.04 -6.24
C ARG A 90 -7.71 24.21 -5.34
N MET A 91 -7.09 25.21 -5.94
CA MET A 91 -6.79 26.50 -5.35
C MET A 91 -7.70 27.56 -5.99
N THR A 92 -8.34 28.38 -5.17
CA THR A 92 -9.22 29.47 -5.62
C THR A 92 -8.69 30.82 -5.17
N ASP A 93 -9.00 31.87 -5.91
CA ASP A 93 -8.74 33.24 -5.48
C ASP A 93 -9.76 33.74 -4.43
N GLN A 94 -9.62 34.99 -4.00
CA GLN A 94 -10.55 35.63 -3.05
C GLN A 94 -11.97 35.80 -3.61
N GLN A 95 -12.15 35.66 -4.92
CA GLN A 95 -13.42 35.79 -5.63
C GLN A 95 -14.06 34.43 -5.93
N GLY A 96 -13.42 33.33 -5.53
CA GLY A 96 -13.89 31.96 -5.74
C GLY A 96 -13.57 31.39 -7.12
N GLN A 97 -12.78 32.08 -7.95
CA GLN A 97 -12.35 31.57 -9.25
C GLN A 97 -11.21 30.57 -9.07
N THR A 98 -11.30 29.43 -9.75
CA THR A 98 -10.24 28.40 -9.72
C THR A 98 -8.98 28.93 -10.40
N ILE A 99 -7.89 29.03 -9.64
CA ILE A 99 -6.56 29.40 -10.13
C ILE A 99 -5.81 28.16 -10.62
N GLN A 100 -5.96 27.04 -9.91
CA GLN A 100 -5.27 25.79 -10.20
C GLN A 100 -6.09 24.60 -9.76
N THR A 101 -6.17 23.57 -10.60
CA THR A 101 -6.67 22.24 -10.24
C THR A 101 -5.48 21.30 -10.10
N ILE A 102 -5.44 20.57 -8.99
CA ILE A 102 -4.41 19.55 -8.74
C ILE A 102 -4.81 18.28 -9.47
N GLN A 103 -3.98 17.84 -10.41
CA GLN A 103 -4.25 16.62 -11.17
C GLN A 103 -3.78 15.39 -10.38
N PRO A 104 -4.53 14.27 -10.43
CA PRO A 104 -4.08 13.01 -9.84
C PRO A 104 -2.76 12.55 -10.44
N VAL A 105 -1.83 12.11 -9.59
CA VAL A 105 -0.55 11.53 -10.00
C VAL A 105 -0.61 10.02 -9.81
N ILE A 106 -0.42 9.27 -10.89
CA ILE A 106 -0.35 7.80 -10.86
C ILE A 106 1.06 7.40 -10.38
N ARG A 107 1.12 6.62 -9.30
CA ARG A 107 2.37 6.02 -8.81
C ARG A 107 2.62 4.64 -9.38
N GLN A 108 1.57 3.81 -9.46
CA GLN A 108 1.62 2.47 -10.03
C GLN A 108 0.29 2.13 -10.71
N SER A 109 0.34 1.41 -11.82
CA SER A 109 -0.81 0.86 -12.53
C SER A 109 -0.43 -0.49 -13.16
N ASP A 110 -1.43 -1.24 -13.62
CA ASP A 110 -1.25 -2.45 -14.44
C ASP A 110 -0.41 -3.57 -13.81
N PHE A 111 -0.33 -3.59 -12.47
CA PHE A 111 0.45 -4.58 -11.71
C PHE A 111 -0.40 -5.72 -11.13
N ILE A 112 -1.72 -5.69 -11.32
CA ILE A 112 -2.67 -6.72 -10.86
C ILE A 112 -3.70 -6.96 -11.96
N ASP A 113 -3.97 -8.23 -12.23
CA ASP A 113 -5.08 -8.62 -13.11
C ASP A 113 -6.43 -8.17 -12.51
N PRO A 114 -7.28 -7.43 -13.24
CA PRO A 114 -8.57 -6.97 -12.76
C PRO A 114 -9.48 -8.09 -12.23
N SER A 115 -9.34 -9.33 -12.74
CA SER A 115 -10.10 -10.49 -12.27
C SER A 115 -9.78 -10.84 -10.81
N TYR A 116 -8.53 -10.68 -10.36
CA TYR A 116 -8.14 -10.92 -8.98
C TYR A 116 -8.71 -9.84 -8.04
N LEU A 117 -8.73 -8.58 -8.49
CA LEU A 117 -9.35 -7.50 -7.72
C LEU A 117 -10.85 -7.73 -7.53
N ALA A 118 -11.55 -8.26 -8.53
CA ALA A 118 -12.97 -8.58 -8.41
C ALA A 118 -13.23 -9.62 -7.31
N VAL A 119 -12.40 -10.67 -7.23
CA VAL A 119 -12.49 -11.70 -6.20
C VAL A 119 -12.21 -11.11 -4.80
N VAL A 120 -11.15 -10.31 -4.66
CA VAL A 120 -10.80 -9.67 -3.38
C VAL A 120 -11.92 -8.75 -2.89
N ARG A 121 -12.48 -7.92 -3.78
CA ARG A 121 -13.60 -7.02 -3.44
C ARG A 121 -14.83 -7.78 -2.98
N GLN A 122 -15.14 -8.90 -3.63
CA GLN A 122 -16.25 -9.75 -3.24
C GLN A 122 -16.03 -10.34 -1.83
N GLY A 123 -14.81 -10.82 -1.54
CA GLY A 123 -14.46 -11.30 -0.20
C GLY A 123 -14.57 -10.21 0.87
N MET A 124 -14.03 -9.02 0.62
CA MET A 124 -14.14 -7.88 1.53
C MET A 124 -15.59 -7.47 1.78
N ARG A 125 -16.45 -7.49 0.75
CA ARG A 125 -17.89 -7.21 0.89
C ARG A 125 -18.57 -8.24 1.78
N GLN A 126 -18.28 -9.53 1.56
CA GLN A 126 -18.88 -10.63 2.33
C GLN A 126 -18.50 -10.57 3.82
N ALA A 127 -17.28 -10.13 4.14
CA ALA A 127 -16.85 -9.95 5.53
C ALA A 127 -17.73 -8.94 6.31
N VAL A 128 -18.41 -8.03 5.61
CA VAL A 128 -19.32 -7.04 6.23
C VAL A 128 -20.78 -7.48 6.14
N THR A 129 -21.20 -8.09 5.03
CA THR A 129 -22.62 -8.40 4.79
C THR A 129 -23.07 -9.76 5.32
N SER A 130 -22.14 -10.64 5.65
CA SER A 130 -22.41 -12.03 6.05
C SER A 130 -21.70 -12.43 7.33
N GLY A 131 -21.12 -11.45 8.04
CA GLY A 131 -20.54 -11.60 9.37
C GLY A 131 -21.53 -11.37 10.49
#